data_AF-A0A382BP75-F1
#
_entry.id   AF-A0A382BP75-F1
#
_cell.length_a   1.000
_cell.length_b   1.000
_cell.length_c   1.000
_cell.angle_alpha   90.00
_cell.angle_beta   90.00
_cell.angle_gamma   90.00
#
_symmetry.space_group_name_H-M   'P 1'
#
loop_
_entity.id
_entity.type
_entity.pdbx_description
1 polymer ?
#
loop_
_entity_poly.entity_id
_entity_poly.type
_entity_poly.pdbx_seq_one_letter_code
_entity_poly.pdbx_strand_id
1 'polypeptide(L)'
;MYNYQKTNRYFAQVADDLKDIAEKEILSLGGHDTRQVYRGIYFNSTPEVLYTINFESRLIHRVLAPLILFDCHSDRYLYKVSSQIEWQDFLDVSQTFAVSATVSHSAIKHSKFAALRLKDAIVDYFRSHKGERPSVSRKNPDL
;
A
#
# COMPACT_ATOMS: atom_id res chain seq x y z
N MET A 1 -2.27 -14.22 6.10
CA MET A 1 -2.54 -14.09 4.66
C MET A 1 -3.26 -12.77 4.40
N TYR A 2 -2.67 -11.94 3.55
CA TYR A 2 -3.06 -10.56 3.27
C TYR A 2 -4.07 -10.45 2.13
N ASN A 3 -4.73 -9.31 1.98
CA ASN A 3 -5.80 -9.12 0.98
C ASN A 3 -5.33 -9.44 -0.43
N TYR A 4 -4.19 -8.88 -0.87
CA TYR A 4 -3.68 -9.13 -2.21
C TYR A 4 -3.39 -10.62 -2.47
N GLN A 5 -2.95 -11.38 -1.46
CA GLN A 5 -2.68 -12.81 -1.59
C GLN A 5 -3.97 -13.62 -1.74
N LYS A 6 -5.06 -13.19 -1.09
CA LYS A 6 -6.36 -13.88 -1.14
C LYS A 6 -7.11 -13.60 -2.42
N THR A 7 -7.02 -12.36 -2.93
CA THR A 7 -7.88 -11.89 -4.02
C THR A 7 -7.13 -11.67 -5.32
N ASN A 8 -5.79 -11.71 -5.32
CA ASN A 8 -4.95 -11.34 -6.47
C ASN A 8 -5.30 -9.95 -7.03
N ARG A 9 -5.69 -9.03 -6.12
CA ARG A 9 -6.15 -7.68 -6.47
C ARG A 9 -5.09 -6.66 -6.09
N TYR A 10 -4.72 -5.82 -7.04
CA TYR A 10 -3.68 -4.81 -6.93
C TYR A 10 -4.25 -3.42 -7.27
N PHE A 11 -3.48 -2.38 -6.95
CA PHE A 11 -3.84 -1.00 -7.24
C PHE A 11 -2.71 -0.30 -8.01
N ALA A 12 -2.99 0.09 -9.24
CA ALA A 12 -2.10 0.89 -10.07
C ALA A 12 -2.36 2.39 -9.82
N GLN A 13 -1.32 3.13 -9.44
CA GLN A 13 -1.34 4.58 -9.35
C GLN A 13 -1.09 5.20 -10.73
N VAL A 14 -2.05 5.99 -11.18
CA VAL A 14 -2.07 6.63 -12.51
C VAL A 14 -2.63 8.04 -12.35
N ALA A 15 -2.14 8.99 -13.14
CA ALA A 15 -2.75 10.32 -13.26
C ALA A 15 -4.21 10.21 -13.73
N ASP A 16 -5.09 11.05 -13.19
CA ASP A 16 -6.54 10.95 -13.45
C ASP A 16 -6.87 11.06 -14.95
N ASP A 17 -6.15 11.91 -15.70
CA ASP A 17 -6.36 12.13 -17.14
C ASP A 17 -5.88 10.98 -18.03
N LEU A 18 -5.10 10.04 -17.49
CA LEU A 18 -4.52 8.91 -18.25
C LEU A 18 -5.20 7.57 -17.95
N LYS A 19 -6.21 7.54 -17.06
CA LYS A 19 -6.80 6.28 -16.57
C LYS A 19 -7.39 5.42 -17.68
N ASP A 20 -8.05 6.02 -18.67
CA ASP A 20 -8.65 5.27 -19.77
C ASP A 20 -7.61 4.55 -20.66
N ILE A 21 -6.44 5.16 -20.82
CA ILE A 21 -5.36 4.58 -21.64
C ILE A 21 -4.57 3.56 -20.79
N ALA A 22 -4.33 3.87 -19.51
CA ALA A 22 -3.66 2.95 -18.59
C ALA A 22 -4.50 1.70 -18.31
N GLU A 23 -5.83 1.80 -18.26
CA GLU A 23 -6.71 0.64 -18.15
C GLU A 23 -6.54 -0.30 -19.34
N LYS A 24 -6.49 0.23 -20.57
CA LYS A 24 -6.23 -0.56 -21.78
C LYS A 24 -4.85 -1.20 -21.73
N GLU A 25 -3.83 -0.48 -21.25
CA GLU A 25 -2.48 -1.03 -21.05
C GLU A 25 -2.52 -2.22 -20.07
N ILE A 26 -3.16 -2.07 -18.90
CA ILE A 26 -3.32 -3.15 -17.90
C ILE A 26 -4.01 -4.38 -18.53
N LEU A 27 -5.11 -4.18 -19.26
CA LEU A 27 -5.83 -5.26 -19.93
C LEU A 27 -4.96 -5.96 -20.98
N SER A 28 -4.19 -5.18 -21.77
CA SER A 28 -3.31 -5.72 -22.81
C SER A 28 -2.14 -6.55 -22.24
N LEU A 29 -1.67 -6.19 -21.04
CA LEU A 29 -0.60 -6.89 -20.33
C LEU A 29 -1.12 -8.11 -19.53
N GLY A 30 -2.42 -8.42 -19.59
CA GLY A 30 -3.03 -9.60 -18.97
C GLY A 30 -3.73 -9.35 -17.63
N GLY A 31 -3.81 -8.10 -17.18
CA GLY A 31 -4.69 -7.71 -16.07
C GLY A 31 -6.17 -7.84 -16.46
N HIS A 32 -7.04 -8.01 -15.47
CA HIS A 32 -8.49 -8.11 -15.66
C HIS A 32 -9.26 -7.50 -14.49
N ASP A 33 -10.60 -7.50 -14.57
CA ASP A 33 -11.51 -6.93 -13.55
C ASP A 33 -11.12 -5.52 -13.11
N THR A 34 -10.80 -4.68 -14.09
CA THR A 34 -10.35 -3.32 -13.85
C THR A 34 -11.47 -2.44 -13.29
N ARG A 35 -11.12 -1.57 -12.35
CA ARG A 35 -12.02 -0.56 -11.78
C ARG A 35 -11.27 0.73 -11.54
N GLN A 36 -11.56 1.73 -12.35
CA GLN A 36 -11.07 3.08 -12.14
C GLN A 36 -11.65 3.68 -10.85
N VAL A 37 -10.79 4.34 -10.08
CA VAL A 37 -11.15 5.07 -8.87
C VAL A 37 -10.37 6.40 -8.84
N TYR A 38 -10.49 7.16 -7.76
CA TYR A 38 -9.70 8.36 -7.58
C TYR A 38 -8.20 8.01 -7.52
N ARG A 39 -7.37 8.65 -8.38
CA ARG A 39 -5.90 8.49 -8.45
C ARG A 39 -5.38 7.10 -8.82
N GLY A 40 -6.20 6.25 -9.43
CA GLY A 40 -5.71 4.96 -9.89
C GLY A 40 -6.77 3.97 -10.32
N ILE A 41 -6.32 2.75 -10.55
CA ILE A 41 -7.10 1.66 -11.12
C ILE A 41 -6.84 0.41 -10.27
N TYR A 42 -7.90 -0.18 -9.74
CA TYR A 42 -7.81 -1.53 -9.20
C TYR A 42 -7.86 -2.53 -10.35
N PHE A 43 -7.10 -3.62 -10.25
CA PHE A 43 -7.13 -4.70 -11.22
C PHE A 43 -6.77 -6.03 -10.54
N ASN A 44 -7.12 -7.12 -11.19
CA ASN A 44 -6.76 -8.47 -10.81
C ASN A 44 -5.70 -9.04 -11.76
N SER A 45 -4.74 -9.79 -11.23
CA SER A 45 -3.70 -10.44 -12.04
C SER A 45 -3.04 -11.59 -11.30
N THR A 46 -2.45 -12.55 -12.01
CA THR A 46 -1.55 -13.51 -11.36
C THR A 46 -0.25 -12.81 -10.94
N PRO A 47 0.57 -13.42 -10.04
CA PRO A 47 1.87 -12.87 -9.68
C PRO A 47 2.79 -12.66 -10.90
N GLU A 48 2.78 -13.57 -11.87
CA GLU A 48 3.59 -13.47 -13.08
C GLU A 48 3.20 -12.23 -13.90
N VAL A 49 1.89 -12.06 -14.13
CA VAL A 49 1.34 -10.90 -14.82
C VAL A 49 1.61 -9.60 -14.06
N LEU A 50 1.57 -9.62 -12.72
CA LEU A 50 1.93 -8.45 -11.91
C LEU A 50 3.37 -7.99 -12.21
N TYR A 51 4.31 -8.92 -12.32
CA TYR A 51 5.70 -8.59 -12.67
C TYR A 51 5.80 -8.06 -14.10
N THR A 52 5.09 -8.66 -15.06
CA THR A 52 5.01 -8.14 -16.44
C THR A 52 4.49 -6.71 -16.46
N ILE A 53 3.41 -6.42 -15.74
CA ILE A 53 2.84 -5.06 -15.64
C ILE A 53 3.87 -4.08 -15.05
N ASN A 54 4.59 -4.46 -13.98
CA ASN A 54 5.61 -3.59 -13.40
C ASN A 54 6.80 -3.32 -14.34
N PHE A 55 7.14 -4.27 -15.21
CA PHE A 55 8.28 -4.15 -16.12
C PHE A 55 7.93 -3.43 -17.43
N GLU A 56 6.75 -3.69 -17.99
CA GLU A 56 6.39 -3.23 -19.34
C GLU A 56 5.51 -1.98 -19.38
N SER A 57 4.84 -1.65 -18.27
CA SER A 57 3.96 -0.48 -18.20
C SER A 57 4.73 0.82 -18.42
N ARG A 58 4.17 1.71 -19.24
CA ARG A 58 4.70 3.06 -19.48
C ARG A 58 3.88 4.15 -18.80
N LEU A 59 2.64 3.84 -18.40
CA LEU A 59 1.71 4.83 -17.84
C LEU A 59 1.54 4.72 -16.32
N ILE A 60 1.76 3.53 -15.74
CA ILE A 60 1.62 3.29 -14.31
C ILE A 60 2.86 3.76 -13.57
N HIS A 61 2.67 4.60 -12.54
CA HIS A 61 3.78 5.12 -11.73
C HIS A 61 4.19 4.18 -10.59
N ARG A 62 3.21 3.44 -10.05
CA ARG A 62 3.42 2.52 -8.93
C ARG A 62 2.30 1.49 -8.87
N VAL A 63 2.65 0.24 -8.63
CA VAL A 63 1.67 -0.80 -8.30
C VAL A 63 1.75 -1.10 -6.80
N LEU A 64 0.60 -1.08 -6.12
CA LEU A 64 0.47 -1.36 -4.69
C LEU A 64 -0.26 -2.70 -4.48
N ALA A 65 0.23 -3.47 -3.51
CA ALA A 65 -0.40 -4.69 -3.01
C ALA A 65 -1.14 -4.39 -1.70
N PRO A 66 -2.49 -4.38 -1.69
CA PRO A 66 -3.25 -4.09 -0.47
C PRO A 66 -3.03 -5.17 0.60
N LEU A 67 -2.55 -4.77 1.78
CA LEU A 67 -2.35 -5.69 2.90
C LEU A 67 -3.67 -6.02 3.62
N ILE A 68 -4.37 -4.97 4.04
CA ILE A 68 -5.66 -5.04 4.74
C ILE A 68 -6.59 -3.90 4.27
N LEU A 69 -7.89 -4.08 4.50
CA LEU A 69 -8.92 -3.09 4.22
C LEU A 69 -9.91 -3.08 5.39
N PHE A 70 -10.24 -1.90 5.91
CA PHE A 70 -11.13 -1.75 7.06
C PHE A 70 -11.72 -0.35 7.14
N ASP A 71 -12.85 -0.22 7.84
CA ASP A 71 -13.51 1.06 8.08
C ASP A 71 -12.81 1.85 9.20
N CYS A 72 -12.03 2.84 8.80
CA CYS A 72 -11.25 3.66 9.73
C CYS A 72 -12.04 4.90 10.20
N HIS A 73 -12.67 4.80 11.36
CA HIS A 73 -13.47 5.88 11.96
C HIS A 73 -12.71 6.78 12.96
N SER A 74 -11.49 6.40 13.36
CA SER A 74 -10.64 7.23 14.25
C SER A 74 -9.15 6.90 14.10
N ASP A 75 -8.28 7.79 14.57
CA ASP A 75 -6.84 7.55 14.61
C ASP A 75 -6.46 6.43 15.59
N ARG A 76 -7.21 6.28 16.69
CA ARG A 76 -7.03 5.17 17.64
C ARG A 76 -7.34 3.83 16.98
N TYR A 77 -8.37 3.79 16.14
CA TYR A 77 -8.70 2.59 15.38
C TYR A 77 -7.64 2.28 14.32
N LEU A 78 -7.15 3.29 13.59
CA LEU A 78 -6.00 3.15 12.68
C LEU A 78 -4.80 2.53 13.39
N TYR A 79 -4.41 3.07 14.54
CA TYR A 79 -3.28 2.55 15.32
C TYR A 79 -3.55 1.10 15.74
N LYS A 80 -4.70 0.83 16.37
CA LYS A 80 -5.06 -0.52 16.87
C LYS A 80 -5.02 -1.58 15.77
N VAL A 81 -5.64 -1.32 14.63
CA VAL A 81 -5.70 -2.29 13.52
C VAL A 81 -4.32 -2.46 12.88
N SER A 82 -3.57 -1.37 12.72
CA SER A 82 -2.22 -1.44 12.13
C SER A 82 -1.25 -2.20 13.03
N SER A 83 -1.38 -2.12 14.36
CA SER A 83 -0.55 -2.88 15.30
C SER A 83 -0.84 -4.39 15.30
N GLN A 84 -1.94 -4.85 14.69
CA GLN A 84 -2.29 -6.27 14.56
C GLN A 84 -1.72 -6.92 13.30
N ILE A 85 -1.10 -6.14 12.41
CA ILE A 85 -0.39 -6.67 11.25
C ILE A 85 0.91 -7.29 11.74
N GLU A 86 1.22 -8.50 11.26
CA GLU A 86 2.50 -9.17 11.50
C GLU A 86 3.60 -8.49 10.67
N TRP A 87 4.07 -7.33 11.12
CA TRP A 87 5.04 -6.51 10.36
C TRP A 87 6.38 -7.22 10.12
N GLN A 88 6.70 -8.24 10.92
CA GLN A 88 7.86 -9.10 10.71
C GLN A 88 7.83 -9.88 9.39
N ASP A 89 6.65 -10.03 8.76
CA ASP A 89 6.53 -10.63 7.43
C ASP A 89 7.12 -9.74 6.32
N PHE A 90 7.32 -8.44 6.59
CA PHE A 90 7.71 -7.44 5.59
C PHE A 90 8.96 -6.64 5.93
N LEU A 91 9.26 -6.47 7.22
CA LEU A 91 10.31 -5.59 7.70
C LEU A 91 11.11 -6.28 8.80
N ASP A 92 12.43 -6.15 8.73
CA ASP A 92 13.32 -6.45 9.85
C ASP A 92 13.81 -5.19 10.56
N VAL A 93 14.21 -5.32 11.83
CA VAL A 93 14.71 -4.20 12.65
C VAL A 93 15.99 -3.56 12.08
N SER A 94 16.77 -4.32 11.32
CA SER A 94 17.95 -3.83 10.61
C SER A 94 17.63 -2.97 9.37
N GLN A 95 16.40 -3.06 8.87
CA GLN A 95 15.95 -2.34 7.69
C GLN A 95 15.34 -0.97 8.05
N THR A 96 15.27 -0.11 7.04
CA THR A 96 14.65 1.21 7.13
C THR A 96 13.31 1.25 6.40
N PHE A 97 12.36 2.04 6.91
CA PHE A 97 11.07 2.18 6.26
C PHE A 97 10.58 3.63 6.16
N ALA A 98 9.63 3.88 5.26
CA ALA A 98 8.92 5.14 5.14
C ALA A 98 7.41 4.92 5.01
N VAL A 99 6.64 5.77 5.69
CA VAL A 99 5.17 5.75 5.60
C VAL A 99 4.69 6.96 4.83
N SER A 100 3.91 6.70 3.78
CA SER A 100 3.15 7.70 3.05
C SER A 100 1.66 7.41 3.17
N ALA A 101 0.86 8.44 3.44
CA ALA A 101 -0.59 8.31 3.56
C ALA A 101 -1.30 9.32 2.66
N THR A 102 -2.46 8.92 2.13
CA THR A 102 -3.40 9.79 1.42
C THR A 102 -4.74 9.69 2.12
N VAL A 103 -5.38 10.83 2.38
CA VAL A 103 -6.70 10.89 3.02
C VAL A 103 -7.63 11.73 2.15
N SER A 104 -8.87 11.30 2.02
CA SER A 104 -9.91 11.98 1.24
C SER A 104 -11.26 11.58 1.82
N HIS A 105 -12.15 12.55 2.06
CA HIS A 105 -13.48 12.31 2.63
C HIS A 105 -13.48 11.39 3.87
N SER A 106 -12.50 11.55 4.76
CA SER A 106 -12.26 10.67 5.90
C SER A 106 -12.33 11.39 7.24
N ALA A 107 -12.57 10.62 8.31
CA ALA A 107 -12.54 11.13 9.69
C ALA A 107 -11.17 11.75 10.06
N ILE A 108 -10.09 11.13 9.60
CA ILE A 108 -8.73 11.69 9.72
C ILE A 108 -8.48 12.67 8.57
N LYS A 109 -8.39 13.96 8.85
CA LYS A 109 -8.30 15.03 7.83
C LYS A 109 -6.88 15.36 7.37
N HIS A 110 -5.86 14.92 8.11
CA HIS A 110 -4.46 15.26 7.82
C HIS A 110 -3.65 14.01 7.47
N SER A 111 -3.20 13.91 6.21
CA SER A 111 -2.42 12.77 5.71
C SER A 111 -1.12 12.55 6.50
N LYS A 112 -0.38 13.63 6.78
CA LYS A 112 0.85 13.54 7.59
C LYS A 112 0.60 12.95 8.98
N PHE A 113 -0.54 13.28 9.58
CA PHE A 113 -0.93 12.73 10.87
C PHE A 113 -1.26 11.24 10.78
N ALA A 114 -2.03 10.81 9.77
CA ALA A 114 -2.28 9.39 9.52
C ALA A 114 -0.97 8.60 9.33
N ALA A 115 -0.04 9.13 8.53
CA ALA A 115 1.26 8.50 8.32
C ALA A 115 2.09 8.37 9.60
N LEU A 116 2.09 9.41 10.45
CA LEU A 116 2.76 9.36 11.75
C LEU A 116 2.15 8.30 12.68
N ARG A 117 0.80 8.21 12.75
CA ARG A 117 0.12 7.21 13.59
C ARG A 117 0.39 5.79 13.14
N LEU A 118 0.40 5.53 11.83
CA LEU A 118 0.79 4.22 11.28
C LEU A 118 2.27 3.92 11.56
N LYS A 119 3.16 4.90 11.38
CA LYS A 119 4.59 4.74 11.70
C LYS A 119 4.81 4.40 13.18
N ASP A 120 4.08 5.03 14.09
CA ASP A 120 4.16 4.71 15.52
C ASP A 120 3.68 3.27 15.79
N ALA A 121 2.58 2.83 15.16
CA ALA A 121 2.09 1.46 15.30
C ALA A 121 3.11 0.40 14.85
N ILE A 122 3.81 0.64 13.73
CA ILE A 122 4.89 -0.24 13.24
C ILE A 122 6.05 -0.28 14.24
N VAL A 123 6.52 0.88 14.70
CA VAL A 123 7.64 0.96 15.65
C VAL A 123 7.30 0.25 16.98
N ASP A 124 6.09 0.46 17.50
CA ASP A 124 5.67 -0.14 18.76
C ASP A 124 5.45 -1.66 18.64
N TYR A 125 5.06 -2.16 17.46
CA TYR A 125 5.04 -3.60 17.18
C TYR A 125 6.44 -4.20 17.36
N PHE A 126 7.48 -3.66 16.72
CA PHE A 126 8.84 -4.18 16.88
C PHE A 126 9.38 -4.01 18.29
N ARG A 127 9.09 -2.88 18.93
CA ARG A 127 9.52 -2.64 20.32
C ARG A 127 8.92 -3.67 21.28
N SER A 128 7.65 -4.02 21.11
CA SER A 128 6.97 -4.99 21.98
C SER A 128 7.40 -6.44 21.72
N HIS A 129 7.75 -6.80 20.49
CA HIS A 129 8.09 -8.18 20.12
C HIS A 129 9.59 -8.49 20.16
N LYS A 130 10.45 -7.52 19.80
CA LYS A 130 11.90 -7.69 19.69
C LYS A 130 12.70 -6.79 20.64
N GLY A 131 12.07 -5.84 21.33
CA GLY A 131 12.76 -4.86 22.18
C GLY A 131 13.49 -3.75 21.40
N GLU A 132 13.51 -3.82 20.07
CA GLU A 132 14.24 -2.92 19.20
C GLU A 132 13.29 -2.10 18.31
N ARG A 133 13.83 -1.04 17.69
CA ARG A 133 13.08 -0.14 16.81
C ARG A 133 13.75 -0.05 15.43
N PRO A 134 13.01 -0.32 14.33
CA PRO A 134 13.51 -0.04 12.99
C PRO A 134 13.68 1.47 12.76
N SER A 135 14.67 1.81 11.94
CA SER A 135 14.98 3.19 11.58
C SER A 135 14.06 3.69 10.45
N VAL A 136 13.84 5.01 10.39
CA VAL A 136 12.99 5.63 9.36
C VAL A 136 13.86 6.42 8.40
N SER A 137 13.84 6.05 7.11
CA SER A 137 14.58 6.73 6.04
C SER A 137 13.59 7.28 5.01
N ARG A 138 13.44 8.61 4.93
CA ARG A 138 12.49 9.22 3.95
C ARG A 138 13.01 9.24 2.51
N LYS A 139 14.32 9.17 2.32
CA LYS A 139 14.95 9.34 0.99
C LYS A 139 15.14 8.01 0.27
N ASN A 140 15.64 7.01 0.99
CA ASN A 140 15.92 5.68 0.45
C ASN A 140 15.57 4.65 1.53
N PRO A 141 14.27 4.37 1.74
CA PRO A 141 13.84 3.28 2.61
C PRO A 141 14.03 1.93 1.92
N ASP A 142 14.20 0.88 2.70
CA ASP A 142 14.11 -0.50 2.22
C ASP A 142 12.63 -0.91 2.01
N LEU A 143 11.71 -0.31 2.79
CA LEU A 143 10.25 -0.47 2.69
C LEU A 143 9.46 0.85 2.65
#